data_AF-A0A853APS2-F1
#
_entry.id   AF-A0A853APS2-F1
#
_cell.length_a   1.000
_cell.length_b   1.000
_cell.length_c   1.000
_cell.angle_alpha   90.00
_cell.angle_beta   90.00
_cell.angle_gamma   90.00
#
_symmetry.space_group_name_H-M   'P 1'
#
loop_
_entity.id
_entity.type
_entity.pdbx_description
1 polymer ?
#
loop_
_entity_poly.entity_id
_entity_poly.type
_entity_poly.pdbx_seq_one_letter_code
_entity_poly.pdbx_strand_id
1 'polypeptide(L)'
;MAWLADLVMGLGAGSWTVLSAANRQRLTPGPMMGRVTSAHRVLARGLVPLGAALAGPVAEATSERAVIVGAAVLTAAVALAAAPRPWRLRSG
;
A
#
# COMPACT_ATOMS: atom_id res chain seq x y z
N MET A 1 -22.55 10.29 1.31
CA MET A 1 -21.66 9.16 1.66
C MET A 1 -20.38 9.12 0.83
N ALA A 2 -20.40 9.43 -0.47
CA ALA A 2 -19.17 9.49 -1.29
C ALA A 2 -18.09 10.42 -0.72
N TRP A 3 -18.44 11.66 -0.33
CA TRP A 3 -17.49 12.62 0.24
C TRP A 3 -16.72 12.14 1.47
N LEU A 4 -17.37 11.38 2.36
CA LEU A 4 -16.70 10.83 3.54
C LEU A 4 -15.72 9.72 3.13
N ALA A 5 -16.11 8.87 2.18
CA ALA A 5 -15.23 7.84 1.65
C ALA A 5 -14.00 8.45 0.95
N ASP A 6 -14.20 9.49 0.14
CA ASP A 6 -13.10 10.20 -0.53
C ASP A 6 -12.17 10.90 0.48
N LEU A 7 -12.74 11.51 1.52
CA LEU A 7 -11.97 12.13 2.60
C LEU A 7 -11.12 11.10 3.34
N VAL A 8 -11.70 9.95 3.71
CA VAL A 8 -10.97 8.84 4.36
C VAL A 8 -9.87 8.30 3.45
N MET A 9 -10.17 8.10 2.17
CA MET A 9 -9.19 7.63 1.18
C MET A 9 -8.04 8.62 1.02
N GLY A 10 -8.33 9.92 0.91
CA GLY A 10 -7.35 10.99 0.78
C GLY A 10 -6.43 11.10 2.00
N LEU A 11 -7.00 11.08 3.21
CA LEU A 11 -6.22 11.10 4.46
C LEU A 11 -5.32 9.87 4.58
N GLY A 12 -5.84 8.68 4.25
CA GLY A 12 -5.08 7.44 4.26
C GLY A 12 -3.93 7.45 3.26
N ALA A 13 -4.20 7.80 2.00
CA ALA A 13 -3.21 7.85 0.92
C ALA A 13 -2.14 8.92 1.17
N GLY A 14 -2.54 10.09 1.66
CA GLY A 14 -1.63 11.18 2.04
C GLY A 14 -0.71 10.76 3.18
N SER A 15 -1.28 10.21 4.26
CA SER A 15 -0.52 9.71 5.41
C SER A 15 0.46 8.62 5.01
N TRP A 16 0.02 7.65 4.20
CA TRP A 16 0.89 6.60 3.64
C TRP A 16 2.07 7.18 2.87
N THR A 17 1.82 8.18 2.02
CA THR A 17 2.86 8.79 1.19
C THR A 17 3.95 9.44 2.04
N VAL A 18 3.54 10.25 3.02
CA VAL A 18 4.47 10.96 3.92
C VAL A 18 5.22 9.97 4.81
N LEU A 19 4.51 9.06 5.48
CA LEU A 19 5.13 8.10 6.41
C LEU A 19 6.07 7.12 5.69
N SER A 20 5.69 6.61 4.51
CA SER A 20 6.55 5.72 3.74
C SER A 20 7.83 6.42 3.25
N ALA A 21 7.73 7.69 2.85
CA ALA A 21 8.89 8.50 2.48
C ALA A 21 9.80 8.78 3.67
N ALA A 22 9.24 9.23 4.80
CA ALA A 22 9.98 9.47 6.03
C ALA A 22 10.67 8.20 6.54
N ASN A 23 10.00 7.05 6.48
CA ASN A 23 10.59 5.77 6.86
C ASN A 23 11.79 5.40 5.97
N ARG A 24 11.68 5.58 4.65
CA ARG A 24 12.81 5.36 3.72
C ARG A 24 13.98 6.31 4.01
N GLN A 25 13.68 7.58 4.30
CA GLN A 25 14.70 8.57 4.65
C GLN A 25 15.45 8.19 5.93
N ARG A 26 14.76 7.67 6.94
CA ARG A 26 15.36 7.28 8.22
C ARG A 26 16.18 6.00 8.14
N LEU A 27 15.74 5.03 7.33
CA LEU A 27 16.36 3.69 7.28
C LEU A 27 17.44 3.55 6.20
N THR A 28 17.48 4.44 5.21
CA THR A 28 18.38 4.32 4.08
C THR A 28 19.56 5.30 4.21
N PRO A 29 20.81 4.83 4.12
CA PRO A 29 21.98 5.72 4.05
C PRO A 29 21.92 6.67 2.84
N GLY A 30 22.34 7.92 3.02
CA GLY A 30 22.25 8.99 2.01
C GLY A 30 22.69 8.59 0.58
N PRO A 31 23.86 7.95 0.39
CA PRO A 31 24.33 7.54 -0.94
C PRO A 31 23.44 6.49 -1.64
N MET A 32 22.66 5.70 -0.88
CA MET A 32 21.79 4.66 -1.42
C MET A 32 20.35 5.13 -1.65
N MET A 33 20.01 6.35 -1.23
CA MET A 33 18.64 6.88 -1.26
C MET A 33 18.04 6.86 -2.68
N GLY A 34 18.84 7.22 -3.68
CA GLY A 34 18.43 7.17 -5.09
C GLY A 34 18.10 5.75 -5.56
N ARG A 35 18.92 4.76 -5.19
CA ARG A 35 18.70 3.34 -5.55
C ARG A 35 17.45 2.78 -4.88
N VAL A 36 17.29 2.99 -3.56
CA VAL A 36 16.12 2.51 -2.80
C VAL A 36 14.83 3.17 -3.29
N THR A 37 14.86 4.47 -3.56
CA THR A 37 13.69 5.20 -4.08
C THR A 37 13.31 4.70 -5.47
N SER A 38 14.27 4.47 -6.36
CA SER A 38 14.02 3.90 -7.69
C SER A 38 13.44 2.50 -7.60
N ALA A 39 14.02 1.61 -6.79
CA ALA A 39 13.49 0.26 -6.58
C ALA A 39 12.05 0.29 -6.02
N HIS A 40 11.80 1.13 -5.02
CA HIS A 40 10.45 1.32 -4.48
C HIS A 40 9.47 1.81 -5.56
N ARG A 41 9.88 2.80 -6.37
CA ARG A 41 9.07 3.36 -7.45
C ARG A 41 8.72 2.32 -8.51
N VAL A 42 9.67 1.47 -8.90
CA VAL A 42 9.47 0.38 -9.87
C VAL A 42 8.49 -0.64 -9.31
N LEU A 43 8.68 -1.09 -8.06
CA LEU A 43 7.77 -2.04 -7.44
C LEU A 43 6.37 -1.45 -7.26
N ALA A 44 6.28 -0.28 -6.62
CA ALA A 44 5.00 0.34 -6.27
C ALA A 44 4.17 0.70 -7.49
N ARG A 45 4.78 1.25 -8.55
CA ARG A 45 4.04 1.64 -9.77
C ARG A 45 3.98 0.53 -10.81
N GLY A 46 4.96 -0.36 -10.87
CA GLY A 46 4.97 -1.48 -11.82
C GLY A 46 3.92 -2.54 -11.51
N LEU A 47 3.50 -2.66 -10.25
CA LEU A 47 2.41 -3.55 -9.84
C LEU A 47 1.01 -3.01 -10.19
N VAL A 48 0.85 -1.70 -10.39
CA VAL A 48 -0.45 -1.08 -10.74
C VAL A 48 -1.07 -1.66 -12.02
N PRO A 49 -0.37 -1.73 -13.18
CA PRO A 49 -0.96 -2.30 -14.39
C PRO A 49 -1.30 -3.78 -14.23
N LEU A 50 -0.52 -4.54 -13.44
CA LEU A 50 -0.83 -5.95 -13.16
C LEU A 50 -2.11 -6.09 -12.35
N GLY A 51 -2.30 -5.26 -11.33
CA GLY A 51 -3.54 -5.20 -10.55
C GLY A 51 -4.74 -4.84 -11.41
N ALA A 52 -4.59 -3.85 -12.31
CA ALA A 52 -5.65 -3.44 -13.24
C ALA A 52 -6.00 -4.56 -14.24
N ALA A 53 -4.99 -5.24 -14.79
CA ALA A 53 -5.17 -6.36 -15.71
C ALA A 53 -5.89 -7.55 -15.07
N LEU A 54 -5.74 -7.75 -13.76
CA LEU A 54 -6.47 -8.78 -13.01
C LEU A 54 -7.86 -8.30 -12.58
N ALA A 55 -7.99 -7.05 -12.15
CA ALA A 55 -9.24 -6.49 -11.63
C ALA A 55 -10.34 -6.42 -12.69
N GLY A 56 -10.01 -6.07 -13.94
CA GLY A 56 -10.97 -5.97 -15.04
C GLY A 56 -11.73 -7.27 -15.31
N PRO A 57 -11.04 -8.37 -15.69
CA PRO A 57 -11.69 -9.67 -15.93
C PRO A 57 -12.44 -10.21 -14.72
N VAL A 58 -11.93 -9.98 -13.50
CA VAL A 58 -12.63 -10.39 -12.28
C VAL A 58 -13.92 -9.58 -12.07
N ALA A 59 -13.91 -8.28 -12.40
CA ALA A 59 -15.10 -7.44 -12.34
C ALA A 59 -16.15 -7.88 -13.36
N GLU A 60 -15.74 -8.21 -14.58
CA GLU A 60 -16.62 -8.74 -15.65
C GLU A 60 -17.24 -10.09 -15.26
N ALA A 61 -16.47 -10.98 -14.63
CA ALA A 61 -16.94 -12.31 -14.24
C ALA A 61 -17.78 -12.31 -12.94
N THR A 62 -17.60 -11.31 -12.07
CA THR A 62 -18.28 -11.23 -10.77
C THR A 62 -19.08 -9.94 -10.63
N SER A 63 -18.43 -8.88 -10.14
CA SER A 63 -18.94 -7.51 -10.08
C SER A 63 -17.82 -6.58 -9.62
N GLU A 64 -17.96 -5.28 -9.88
CA GLU A 64 -17.07 -4.24 -9.35
C GLU A 64 -17.00 -4.29 -7.81
N ARG A 65 -18.14 -4.54 -7.15
CA ARG A 65 -18.22 -4.62 -5.69
C ARG A 65 -17.38 -5.77 -5.14
N ALA A 66 -17.40 -6.93 -5.79
CA ALA A 66 -16.62 -8.09 -5.38
C ALA A 66 -15.11 -7.80 -5.48
N VAL A 67 -14.68 -7.11 -6.54
CA VAL A 67 -13.28 -6.70 -6.72
C VAL A 67 -12.85 -5.73 -5.63
N ILE A 68 -13.65 -4.70 -5.34
CA ILE A 68 -13.34 -3.71 -4.29
C ILE A 68 -13.24 -4.37 -2.91
N VAL A 69 -14.21 -5.22 -2.56
CA VAL A 69 -14.20 -5.93 -1.27
C VAL A 69 -13.02 -6.90 -1.20
N GLY A 70 -12.74 -7.65 -2.26
CA GLY A 70 -11.59 -8.54 -2.33
C GLY A 70 -10.25 -7.81 -2.16
N ALA A 71 -10.08 -6.66 -2.83
CA ALA A 71 -8.90 -5.82 -2.70
C ALA A 71 -8.76 -5.24 -1.28
N ALA A 72 -9.86 -4.83 -0.65
CA ALA A 72 -9.88 -4.36 0.73
C ALA A 72 -9.46 -5.46 1.72
N VAL A 73 -10.01 -6.67 1.57
CA VAL A 73 -9.66 -7.83 2.40
C VAL A 73 -8.20 -8.22 2.22
N LEU A 74 -7.71 -8.28 0.98
CA LEU A 74 -6.31 -8.60 0.70
C LEU A 74 -5.36 -7.56 1.32
N THR A 75 -5.69 -6.28 1.16
CA THR A 75 -4.89 -5.18 1.73
C THR A 75 -4.89 -5.23 3.26
N ALA A 76 -6.04 -5.49 3.89
CA ALA A 76 -6.15 -5.67 5.33
C ALA A 76 -5.33 -6.87 5.82
N ALA A 77 -5.38 -8.00 5.10
CA ALA A 77 -4.61 -9.20 5.43
C ALA A 77 -3.09 -8.93 5.37
N VAL A 78 -2.62 -8.25 4.32
CA VAL A 78 -1.20 -7.85 4.20
C VAL A 78 -0.79 -6.90 5.32
N ALA A 79 -1.64 -5.90 5.62
CA ALA A 79 -1.38 -4.95 6.71
C ALA A 79 -1.29 -5.66 8.07
N LEU A 80 -2.18 -6.61 8.35
CA LEU A 80 -2.15 -7.42 9.58
C LEU A 80 -0.92 -8.34 9.64
N ALA A 81 -0.54 -8.95 8.53
CA ALA A 81 0.65 -9.81 8.45
C ALA A 81 1.96 -9.02 8.62
N ALA A 82 2.01 -7.79 8.11
CA ALA A 82 3.15 -6.88 8.20
C ALA A 82 3.15 -6.02 9.48
N ALA A 83 2.08 -6.06 10.26
CA ALA A 83 1.98 -5.28 11.49
C ALA A 83 3.13 -5.65 12.44
N PRO A 84 3.83 -4.65 13.02
CA PRO A 84 4.92 -4.91 13.94
C PRO A 84 4.37 -5.73 15.12
N ARG A 85 4.84 -6.97 15.24
CA ARG A 85 4.44 -7.85 16.35
C ARG A 85 4.90 -7.15 17.66
N PRO A 86 3.98 -6.87 18.61
CA PRO A 86 4.26 -6.05 19.78
C PRO A 86 5.39 -6.59 20.68
N TRP A 87 5.79 -7.85 20.48
CA TRP A 87 6.83 -8.54 21.23
C TRP A 87 8.27 -8.19 20.85
N ARG A 88 8.52 -7.42 19.77
CA ARG A 88 9.88 -7.10 19.30
C ARG A 88 10.47 -5.78 19.82
N LEU A 89 9.73 -4.99 20.59
CA LEU A 89 10.15 -3.66 21.07
C LEU A 89 10.56 -3.63 22.56
N ARG A 90 10.64 -4.79 23.26
CA ARG A 90 10.97 -4.87 24.71
C ARG A 90 12.34 -5.50 25.03
N SER A 91 13.23 -5.64 24.05
CA SER A 91 14.53 -6.29 24.25
C SER A 91 15.66 -5.51 23.56
N GLY A 92 15.92 -4.30 24.05
CA GLY A 92 17.05 -3.44 23.66
C GLY A 92 17.19 -2.30 24.64
#